data_AF-A0A967IAN5-F1
#
_entry.id   AF-A0A967IAN5-F1
#
_cell.length_a   1.000
_cell.length_b   1.000
_cell.length_c   1.000
_cell.angle_alpha   90.00
_cell.angle_beta   90.00
_cell.angle_gamma   90.00
#
_symmetry.space_group_name_H-M   'P 1'
#
loop_
_entity.id
_entity.type
_entity.pdbx_description
1 polymer ?
#
loop_
_entity_poly.entity_id
_entity_poly.type
_entity_poly.pdbx_seq_one_letter_code
_entity_poly.pdbx_strand_id
1 'polypeptide(L)'
;MSGPKELPQLVSELTDLSKQYLMQETVEPAKRLGRVAGMGIAAGMLFAFGAIFLGIALALLLVAVLPEGDLWKALAYFIATLLLAGS
;
A
#
# COMPACT_ATOMS: atom_id res chain seq x y z
N MET A 1 -3.14 21.94 -59.24
CA MET A 1 -1.78 21.41 -58.99
C MET A 1 -1.59 21.34 -57.48
N SER A 2 -1.35 20.14 -56.93
CA SER A 2 -0.81 19.75 -55.61
C SER A 2 -1.33 18.32 -55.37
N GLY A 3 -0.62 17.20 -55.42
CA GLY A 3 0.80 16.90 -55.21
C GLY A 3 0.85 15.79 -54.15
N PRO A 4 1.44 14.60 -54.36
CA PRO A 4 1.45 13.43 -53.44
C PRO A 4 2.02 13.64 -52.01
N LYS A 5 2.16 14.88 -51.54
CA LYS A 5 2.73 15.28 -50.23
C LYS A 5 1.75 15.19 -49.06
N GLU A 6 0.47 14.90 -49.30
CA GLU A 6 -0.54 14.83 -48.22
C GLU A 6 -0.49 13.49 -47.47
N LEU A 7 -0.20 12.38 -48.16
CA LEU A 7 -0.20 11.05 -47.55
C LEU A 7 0.82 10.87 -46.41
N PRO A 8 2.10 11.30 -46.54
CA PRO A 8 3.06 11.18 -45.45
C PRO A 8 2.70 12.06 -44.25
N GLN A 9 2.09 13.22 -44.51
CA GLN A 9 1.74 14.18 -43.48
C GLN A 9 0.52 13.73 -42.68
N LEU A 10 -0.51 13.18 -43.34
CA LEU A 10 -1.65 12.54 -42.68
C LEU A 10 -1.23 11.33 -41.83
N VAL A 11 -0.32 10.48 -42.31
CA VAL A 11 0.18 9.33 -41.54
C VAL A 11 0.94 9.80 -40.30
N SER A 12 1.74 10.87 -40.42
CA SER A 12 2.42 11.51 -39.29
C SER A 12 1.41 12.00 -38.24
N GLU A 13 0.37 12.73 -38.66
CA GLU A 13 -0.66 13.27 -37.76
C GLU A 13 -1.47 12.18 -37.07
N LEU A 14 -1.86 11.12 -37.79
CA LEU A 14 -2.56 9.98 -37.21
C LEU A 14 -1.70 9.21 -36.20
N THR A 15 -0.41 9.08 -36.46
CA THR A 15 0.54 8.45 -35.55
C THR A 15 0.71 9.28 -34.29
N ASP A 16 0.81 10.61 -34.43
CA ASP A 16 0.99 11.52 -33.31
C ASP A 16 -0.27 11.58 -32.43
N LEU A 17 -1.46 11.60 -33.04
CA LEU A 17 -2.74 11.47 -32.34
C LEU A 17 -2.86 10.13 -31.60
N SER A 18 -2.54 9.02 -32.25
CA SER A 18 -2.59 7.69 -31.63
C SER A 18 -1.64 7.59 -30.43
N LYS A 19 -0.45 8.19 -30.55
CA LYS A 19 0.54 8.24 -29.46
C LYS A 19 0.08 9.12 -28.30
N GLN A 20 -0.54 10.26 -28.58
CA GLN A 20 -1.11 11.14 -27.55
C GLN A 20 -2.26 10.44 -26.79
N TYR A 21 -3.15 9.73 -27.51
CA TYR A 21 -4.22 8.96 -26.88
C TYR A 21 -3.69 7.86 -25.98
N LEU A 22 -2.71 7.08 -26.46
CA LEU A 22 -2.05 6.06 -25.64
C LEU A 22 -1.42 6.67 -24.39
N MET A 23 -0.77 7.83 -24.50
CA MET A 23 -0.19 8.51 -23.34
C MET A 23 -1.25 9.00 -22.35
N GLN A 24 -2.38 9.54 -22.81
CA GLN A 24 -3.49 9.93 -21.92
C GLN A 24 -4.11 8.72 -21.23
N GLU A 25 -4.39 7.65 -21.97
CA GLU A 25 -5.01 6.44 -21.43
C GLU A 25 -4.07 5.59 -20.58
N THR A 26 -2.75 5.81 -20.59
CA THR A 26 -1.81 5.01 -19.77
C THR A 26 -1.12 5.81 -18.69
N VAL A 27 -0.62 7.01 -18.98
CA VAL A 27 0.23 7.78 -18.05
C VAL A 27 -0.60 8.38 -16.92
N GLU A 28 -1.76 8.96 -17.24
CA GLU A 28 -2.68 9.53 -16.27
C GLU A 28 -3.26 8.48 -15.30
N PRO A 29 -3.79 7.35 -15.78
CA PRO A 29 -4.25 6.29 -14.89
C PRO A 29 -3.11 5.61 -14.14
N ALA A 30 -1.93 5.41 -14.73
CA ALA A 30 -0.78 4.86 -14.00
C ALA A 30 -0.35 5.76 -12.84
N LYS A 31 -0.37 7.09 -13.03
CA LYS A 31 -0.06 8.06 -11.97
C LYS A 31 -1.11 8.01 -10.85
N ARG A 32 -2.39 7.85 -11.19
CA ARG A 32 -3.47 7.71 -10.21
C ARG A 32 -3.36 6.39 -9.43
N LEU A 33 -3.09 5.28 -10.13
CA LEU A 33 -2.83 3.96 -9.54
C LEU A 33 -1.63 3.99 -8.60
N GLY A 34 -0.51 4.57 -9.03
CA GLY A 34 0.68 4.69 -8.21
C GLY A 34 0.45 5.51 -6.94
N ARG A 35 -0.36 6.58 -7.03
CA ARG A 35 -0.72 7.38 -5.85
C ARG A 35 -1.61 6.62 -4.87
N VAL A 36 -2.61 5.89 -5.37
CA VAL A 36 -3.51 5.07 -4.54
C VAL A 36 -2.75 3.90 -3.91
N ALA A 37 -1.93 3.18 -4.69
CA ALA A 37 -1.08 2.10 -4.19
C ALA A 37 -0.08 2.62 -3.15
N GLY A 38 0.55 3.77 -3.39
CA GLY A 38 1.44 4.42 -2.42
C GLY A 38 0.73 4.79 -1.12
N MET A 39 -0.49 5.33 -1.20
CA MET A 39 -1.32 5.58 0.00
C MET A 39 -1.70 4.28 0.72
N GLY A 40 -2.01 3.20 -0.02
CA GLY A 40 -2.31 1.90 0.55
C GLY A 40 -1.12 1.29 1.30
N ILE A 41 0.08 1.37 0.73
CA ILE A 41 1.31 0.91 1.38
C ILE A 41 1.60 1.74 2.63
N ALA A 42 1.48 3.07 2.55
CA ALA A 42 1.69 3.95 3.69
C ALA A 42 0.69 3.67 4.83
N ALA A 43 -0.59 3.50 4.49
CA ALA A 43 -1.61 3.12 5.45
C ALA A 43 -1.32 1.74 6.06
N GLY A 44 -0.97 0.75 5.25
CA GLY A 44 -0.60 -0.59 5.71
C GLY A 44 0.60 -0.58 6.67
N MET A 45 1.63 0.22 6.38
CA MET A 45 2.75 0.43 7.31
C MET A 45 2.29 1.05 8.62
N LEU A 46 1.43 2.07 8.57
CA LEU A 46 0.90 2.72 9.77
C LEU A 46 0.11 1.73 10.64
N PHE A 47 -0.73 0.91 10.03
CA PHE A 47 -1.48 -0.15 10.72
C PHE A 47 -0.57 -1.23 11.28
N ALA A 48 0.47 -1.64 10.56
CA ALA A 48 1.46 -2.61 11.04
C ALA A 48 2.19 -2.09 12.29
N PHE A 49 2.65 -0.84 12.28
CA PHE A 49 3.25 -0.22 13.47
C PHE A 49 2.25 -0.10 14.62
N GLY A 50 1.01 0.30 14.34
CA GLY A 50 -0.06 0.35 15.33
C GLY A 50 -0.30 -1.00 16.00
N ALA A 51 -0.37 -2.07 15.22
CA ALA A 51 -0.56 -3.43 15.73
C ALA A 51 0.61 -3.88 16.63
N ILE A 52 1.86 -3.60 16.24
CA ILE A 52 3.04 -3.91 17.05
C ILE A 52 2.99 -3.17 18.38
N PHE A 53 2.73 -1.85 18.36
CA PHE A 53 2.67 -1.06 19.59
C PHE A 53 1.53 -1.50 20.50
N LEU A 54 0.36 -1.81 19.94
CA LEU A 54 -0.77 -2.33 20.71
C LEU A 54 -0.46 -3.71 21.31
N GLY A 55 0.23 -4.58 20.57
CA GLY A 55 0.66 -5.88 21.08
C GLY A 55 1.62 -5.76 22.28
N ILE A 56 2.59 -4.85 22.19
CA ILE A 56 3.51 -4.57 23.30
C ILE A 56 2.75 -3.99 24.50
N ALA A 57 1.87 -3.01 24.27
CA ALA A 57 1.07 -2.39 25.33
C ALA A 57 0.18 -3.42 26.05
N LEU A 58 -0.45 -4.33 25.31
CA LEU A 58 -1.25 -5.41 25.86
C LEU A 58 -0.41 -6.36 26.72
N ALA A 59 0.76 -6.76 26.24
CA ALA A 59 1.68 -7.60 26.99
C ALA A 59 2.13 -6.93 28.31
N LEU A 60 2.45 -5.64 28.27
CA LEU A 60 2.84 -4.88 29.46
C LEU A 60 1.67 -4.74 30.45
N LEU A 61 0.45 -4.47 29.96
CA LEU A 61 -0.74 -4.38 30.80
C LEU A 61 -1.01 -5.71 31.49
N LEU A 62 -0.92 -6.84 30.78
CA LEU A 62 -1.12 -8.16 31.37
C LEU A 62 -0.09 -8.46 32.46
N VAL A 63 1.18 -8.10 32.26
CA VAL A 63 2.22 -8.25 33.29
C VAL A 63 1.96 -7.34 34.49
N ALA A 64 1.45 -6.13 34.27
CA ALA A 64 1.15 -5.18 35.36
C ALA A 64 -0.09 -5.57 36.19
N VAL A 65 -1.07 -6.25 35.59
CA VAL A 65 -2.28 -6.72 36.28
C VAL A 65 -2.06 -8.04 37.01
N LEU A 66 -1.14 -8.88 36.53
CA LEU A 66 -0.87 -10.19 37.14
C LEU A 66 0.03 -10.10 38.38
N PRO A 67 -0.16 -10.99 39.37
CA PRO A 67 0.68 -11.04 40.57
C PRO A 67 2.16 -11.30 40.26
N GLU A 68 3.05 -10.83 41.13
CA GLU A 68 4.48 -11.07 40.99
C GLU A 68 4.81 -12.59 41.06
N GLY A 69 5.36 -13.13 39.97
CA GLY A 69 5.83 -14.51 39.88
C GLY A 69 6.21 -14.89 38.45
N ASP A 70 7.27 -15.69 38.27
CA ASP A 70 7.77 -16.07 36.93
C ASP A 70 6.74 -16.85 36.10
N LEU A 71 5.92 -17.69 36.75
CA LEU A 71 4.83 -18.42 36.12
C LEU A 71 3.74 -17.49 35.55
N TRP A 72 3.44 -16.39 36.25
CA TRP A 72 2.43 -15.42 35.82
C TRP A 72 2.92 -14.58 34.63
N LYS A 73 4.20 -14.22 34.60
CA LYS A 73 4.82 -13.57 33.44
C LYS A 73 4.80 -14.46 32.20
N ALA A 74 5.11 -15.75 32.36
CA ALA A 74 5.04 -16.72 31.26
C ALA A 74 3.61 -16.86 30.72
N LEU A 75 2.60 -16.90 31.61
CA LEU A 75 1.19 -16.94 31.24
C LEU A 75 0.76 -15.66 30.50
N ALA A 76 1.20 -14.48 30.96
CA ALA A 76 0.90 -13.20 30.32
C ALA A 76 1.41 -13.15 28.87
N TYR A 77 2.67 -13.56 28.64
CA TYR A 77 3.22 -13.62 27.29
C TYR A 77 2.53 -14.67 26.42
N PHE A 78 2.17 -15.82 26.97
CA PHE A 78 1.44 -16.86 26.24
C PHE A 78 0.07 -16.36 25.77
N ILE A 79 -0.69 -15.70 26.64
CA ILE A 79 -2.00 -15.11 26.32
C ILE A 79 -1.86 -13.97 25.30
N ALA A 80 -0.88 -13.08 25.49
CA ALA A 80 -0.63 -11.98 24.55
C ALA A 80 -0.28 -12.50 23.15
N THR A 81 0.54 -13.55 23.09
CA THR A 81 0.94 -14.18 21.82
C THR A 81 -0.24 -14.87 21.16
N LEU A 82 -1.09 -15.57 21.91
CA LEU A 82 -2.32 -16.18 21.38
C LEU A 82 -3.32 -15.14 20.85
N LEU A 83 -3.50 -14.03 21.56
CA LEU A 83 -4.40 -12.95 21.14
C LEU A 83 -3.91 -12.26 19.86
N LEU A 84 -2.59 -12.05 19.73
CA LEU A 84 -1.99 -11.48 18.52
C LEU A 84 -1.92 -12.48 17.36
N ALA A 85 -1.79 -13.77 17.63
CA ALA A 85 -1.77 -14.80 16.59
C ALA A 85 -3.17 -15.19 16.11
N GLY A 86 -4.21 -14.90 16.90
CA GLY A 86 -5.61 -15.16 16.58
C GLY A 86 -6.31 -14.03 15.81
N SER A 87 -5.66 -12.87 15.64
CA SER A 87 -6.14 -11.70 14.88
C SER A 87 -5.58 -11.65 13.47
#